data_AF-A0A4Q3F9U5-F1
#
_entry.id   AF-A0A4Q3F9U5-F1
#
_cell.length_a   1.000
_cell.length_b   1.000
_cell.length_c   1.000
_cell.angle_alpha   90.00
_cell.angle_beta   90.00
_cell.angle_gamma   90.00
#
_symmetry.space_group_name_H-M   'P 1'
#
loop_
_entity.id
_entity.type
_entity.pdbx_description
1 polymer ?
#
loop_
_entity_poly.entity_id
_entity_poly.type
_entity_poly.pdbx_seq_one_letter_code
_entity_poly.pdbx_strand_id
1 'polypeptide(L)'
;LTLCDALIARNGSILITNGNAAGRRLNIYPHQHIVLAYTSQLVLDLKDGFKLLKSKYNNSLPSLISTITGPSRTADIEKTLVLGAHGPKELFVFLLDDLQA
;
A
#
# COMPACT_ATOMS: atom_id res chain seq x y z
N LEU A 1 8.41 4.57 -7.65
CA LEU A 1 7.54 5.66 -7.17
C LEU A 1 6.10 5.30 -7.48
N THR A 2 5.19 5.37 -6.53
CA THR A 2 3.75 5.11 -6.75
C THR A 2 2.88 6.05 -5.92
N LEU A 3 1.65 6.29 -6.36
CA LEU A 3 0.58 6.82 -5.52
C LEU A 3 -0.16 5.67 -4.84
N CYS A 4 -0.80 5.94 -3.70
CA CYS A 4 -1.75 5.02 -3.06
C CYS A 4 -3.20 5.49 -3.18
N ASP A 5 -4.12 4.57 -2.92
CA ASP A 5 -5.55 4.83 -2.89
C ASP A 5 -6.05 5.11 -1.47
N ALA A 6 -5.47 4.46 -0.46
CA ALA A 6 -5.75 4.72 0.96
C ALA A 6 -4.56 4.32 1.85
N LEU A 7 -4.45 4.97 3.01
CA LEU A 7 -3.58 4.58 4.12
C LEU A 7 -4.44 4.03 5.26
N ILE A 8 -4.08 2.87 5.82
CA ILE A 8 -4.84 2.23 6.90
C ILE A 8 -4.11 2.45 8.23
N ALA A 9 -4.67 3.30 9.08
CA ALA A 9 -4.06 3.71 10.34
C ALA A 9 -3.91 2.54 11.34
N ARG A 10 -4.89 1.63 11.40
CA ARG A 10 -4.93 0.55 12.41
C ARG A 10 -3.70 -0.36 12.39
N ASN A 11 -3.14 -0.62 11.22
CA ASN A 11 -2.04 -1.57 11.05
C ASN A 11 -0.89 -1.02 10.19
N GLY A 12 -0.89 0.29 9.87
CA GLY A 12 0.14 0.92 9.06
C GLY A 12 0.22 0.35 7.64
N SER A 13 -0.92 0.04 7.02
CA SER A 13 -0.97 -0.53 5.67
C SER A 13 -1.17 0.51 4.59
N ILE A 14 -0.72 0.18 3.38
CA ILE A 14 -0.93 0.97 2.16
C ILE A 14 -1.83 0.18 1.22
N LEU A 15 -2.95 0.77 0.81
CA LEU A 15 -3.84 0.22 -0.20
C LEU A 15 -3.46 0.82 -1.57
N ILE A 16 -3.09 -0.03 -2.51
CA ILE A 16 -2.63 0.36 -3.85
C ILE A 16 -3.41 -0.41 -4.91
N THR A 17 -3.75 0.29 -6.00
CA THR A 17 -4.28 -0.32 -7.21
C THR A 17 -3.38 -0.06 -8.42
N ASN A 18 -3.57 -0.83 -9.48
CA ASN A 18 -2.90 -0.56 -10.76
C ASN A 18 -3.61 0.49 -11.63
N GLY A 19 -4.64 1.17 -11.12
CA GLY A 19 -5.31 2.28 -11.81
C GLY A 19 -4.43 3.52 -11.96
N ASN A 20 -3.31 3.57 -11.23
CA ASN A 20 -2.49 4.76 -11.02
C ASN A 20 -1.31 4.84 -12.01
N ALA A 21 -1.40 4.13 -13.15
CA ALA A 21 -0.31 3.90 -14.12
C ALA A 21 0.94 3.16 -13.56
N ALA A 22 0.93 2.70 -12.31
CA ALA A 22 2.04 1.97 -11.69
C ALA A 22 2.17 0.49 -12.15
N GLY A 23 1.22 0.00 -12.96
CA GLY A 23 1.18 -1.40 -13.35
C GLY A 23 1.13 -2.37 -12.16
N ARG A 24 1.45 -3.65 -12.39
CA ARG A 24 1.43 -4.68 -11.34
C ARG A 24 2.79 -4.98 -10.71
N ARG A 25 3.86 -4.37 -11.23
CA ARG A 25 5.25 -4.71 -10.86
C ARG A 25 5.87 -3.73 -9.87
N LEU A 26 5.48 -2.46 -9.93
CA LEU A 26 6.17 -1.38 -9.21
C LEU A 26 6.03 -1.43 -7.68
N ASN A 27 5.05 -2.15 -7.16
CA ASN A 27 4.86 -2.33 -5.71
C ASN A 27 5.49 -3.61 -5.14
N ILE A 28 6.12 -4.46 -5.97
CA ILE A 28 6.64 -5.77 -5.55
C ILE A 28 8.14 -5.91 -5.83
N TYR A 29 8.59 -5.50 -7.02
CA TYR A 29 9.94 -5.80 -7.50
C TYR A 29 11.06 -4.80 -7.14
N PRO A 30 10.80 -3.48 -7.02
CA PRO A 30 11.89 -2.54 -6.75
C PRO A 30 12.55 -2.81 -5.40
N HIS A 31 13.89 -2.69 -5.34
CA HIS A 31 14.63 -2.76 -4.07
C HIS A 31 14.14 -1.69 -3.08
N GLN A 32 13.89 -0.49 -3.61
CA GLN A 32 13.36 0.68 -2.91
C GLN A 32 12.03 1.08 -3.51
N HIS A 33 11.00 1.13 -2.67
CA HIS A 33 9.66 1.55 -3.08
C HIS A 33 9.28 2.84 -2.36
N ILE A 34 9.18 3.93 -3.11
CA ILE A 34 8.69 5.22 -2.62
C ILE A 34 7.21 5.36 -2.95
N VAL A 35 6.40 5.61 -1.93
CA VAL A 35 4.97 5.91 -2.01
C VAL A 35 4.75 7.37 -1.65
N LEU A 36 4.07 8.12 -2.53
CA LEU A 36 3.52 9.42 -2.19
C LEU A 36 2.06 9.23 -1.78
N ALA A 37 1.73 9.73 -0.60
CA ALA A 37 0.40 9.61 -0.02
C ALA A 37 -0.07 10.98 0.48
N TYR A 38 -1.38 11.19 0.46
CA TYR A 38 -1.99 12.42 0.96
C TYR A 38 -2.68 12.19 2.31
N THR A 39 -2.70 13.21 3.17
CA THR A 39 -3.38 13.16 4.48
C THR A 39 -4.87 12.81 4.37
N SER A 40 -5.54 13.30 3.33
CA SER A 40 -6.95 12.99 3.02
C SER A 40 -7.23 11.51 2.74
N GLN A 41 -6.19 10.71 2.48
CA GLN A 41 -6.31 9.28 2.18
C GLN A 41 -6.20 8.39 3.42
N LEU A 42 -5.97 8.98 4.59
CA LEU A 42 -5.84 8.25 5.85
C LEU A 42 -7.22 7.83 6.38
N VAL A 43 -7.40 6.52 6.56
CA VAL A 43 -8.62 5.92 7.11
C VAL A 43 -8.29 4.98 8.25
N LEU A 44 -9.26 4.72 9.12
CA LEU A 44 -9.04 3.88 10.29
C LEU A 44 -8.82 2.40 9.90
N ASP A 45 -9.71 1.84 9.09
CA ASP A 45 -9.78 0.41 8.78
C ASP A 45 -9.74 0.12 7.27
N LEU A 46 -9.34 -1.10 6.92
CA LEU A 46 -9.34 -1.59 5.53
C LEU A 46 -10.73 -1.52 4.87
N LYS A 47 -11.80 -1.71 5.66
CA LYS A 47 -13.19 -1.57 5.19
C LYS A 47 -13.48 -0.17 4.64
N ASP A 48 -12.90 0.85 5.25
CA ASP A 48 -13.09 2.25 4.86
C ASP A 48 -12.23 2.57 3.62
N GLY A 49 -11.04 1.97 3.51
CA GLY A 49 -10.25 2.00 2.28
C GLY A 49 -10.98 1.37 1.09
N PHE A 50 -11.68 0.25 1.28
CA PHE A 50 -12.51 -0.34 0.22
C PHE A 50 -13.73 0.53 -0.14
N LYS A 51 -14.30 1.30 0.80
CA LYS A 51 -15.34 2.29 0.47
C LYS A 51 -14.79 3.38 -0.44
N LEU A 52 -13.60 3.91 -0.14
CA LEU A 52 -12.93 4.90 -0.99
C LEU A 52 -12.70 4.34 -2.41
N LEU A 53 -12.23 3.10 -2.54
CA LEU A 53 -12.07 2.46 -3.85
C LEU A 53 -13.39 2.33 -4.61
N LYS A 54 -14.48 1.92 -3.93
CA LYS A 54 -15.81 1.86 -4.55
C LYS A 54 -16.28 3.24 -5.01
N SER A 55 -16.09 4.29 -4.22
CA SER A 55 -16.45 5.65 -4.60
C SER A 55 -15.61 6.15 -5.79
N LYS A 56 -14.32 5.83 -5.83
CA LYS A 56 -13.39 6.26 -6.88
C LYS A 56 -13.59 5.56 -8.21
N TYR A 57 -13.79 4.23 -8.19
CA TYR A 57 -13.84 3.39 -9.39
C TYR A 57 -15.25 2.92 -9.76
N ASN A 58 -16.24 3.12 -8.88
CA ASN A 58 -17.62 2.69 -9.06
C ASN A 58 -17.69 1.19 -9.45
N ASN A 59 -18.25 0.85 -10.62
CA ASN A 59 -18.31 -0.53 -11.13
C ASN A 59 -17.10 -0.94 -11.98
N SER A 60 -16.08 -0.10 -12.14
CA SER A 60 -14.90 -0.36 -12.98
C SER A 60 -13.64 -0.52 -12.14
N LEU A 61 -13.60 -1.57 -11.33
CA LEU A 61 -12.46 -1.84 -10.46
C LEU A 61 -11.19 -2.14 -11.27
N PRO A 62 -10.01 -1.65 -10.83
CA PRO A 62 -8.73 -2.03 -11.40
C PRO A 62 -8.49 -3.53 -11.26
N SER A 63 -7.71 -4.08 -12.19
CA SER A 63 -7.44 -5.53 -12.22
C SER A 63 -6.48 -6.03 -11.13
N LEU A 64 -5.97 -5.12 -10.29
CA LEU A 64 -5.18 -5.42 -9.10
C LEU A 64 -5.57 -4.45 -7.99
N ILE A 65 -5.90 -4.99 -6.81
CA ILE A 65 -5.98 -4.28 -5.54
C ILE A 65 -5.06 -5.00 -4.55
N SER A 66 -4.09 -4.31 -3.98
CA SER A 66 -3.07 -4.88 -3.11
C SER A 66 -2.93 -4.06 -1.85
N THR A 67 -2.73 -4.75 -0.73
CA THR A 67 -2.48 -4.13 0.57
C THR A 67 -1.07 -4.48 1.02
N ILE A 68 -0.21 -3.48 1.14
CA ILE A 68 1.16 -3.62 1.64
C ILE A 68 1.12 -3.39 3.14
N THR A 69 1.57 -4.35 3.95
CA THR A 69 1.48 -4.30 5.41
C THR A 69 2.74 -4.83 6.05
N GLY A 70 3.52 -3.95 6.68
CA GLY A 70 4.70 -4.30 7.47
C GLY A 70 5.74 -5.17 6.72
N PRO A 71 6.85 -5.50 7.37
CA PRO A 71 7.77 -6.51 6.86
C PRO A 71 7.14 -7.90 6.97
N SER A 72 7.29 -8.72 5.92
CA SER A 72 6.92 -10.14 6.01
C SER A 72 7.74 -10.81 7.12
N ARG A 73 7.08 -11.59 7.98
CA ARG A 73 7.76 -12.41 9.00
C ARG A 73 7.57 -13.88 8.65
N THR A 74 8.60 -14.48 8.06
CA THR A 74 8.59 -15.90 7.69
C THR A 74 9.61 -16.63 8.57
N ALA A 75 9.20 -17.74 9.18
CA ALA A 75 10.11 -18.68 9.82
C ALA A 75 10.33 -19.82 8.83
N ASP A 76 11.58 -20.08 8.48
CA ASP A 76 11.94 -21.24 7.64
C ASP A 76 11.97 -22.53 8.48
N ILE A 77 12.05 -23.68 7.82
CA ILE A 77 12.03 -25.05 8.40
C ILE A 77 13.07 -25.21 9.54
N GLU A 78 14.14 -24.41 9.53
CA GLU A 78 15.21 -24.40 10.54
C GLU A 78 14.97 -23.43 11.71
N LYS A 79 13.78 -22.81 11.83
CA LYS A 79 13.39 -21.83 12.86
C LYS A 79 14.17 -20.52 12.86
N THR A 80 14.99 -20.26 11.84
CA THR A 80 15.59 -18.95 11.63
C THR A 80 14.52 -17.98 11.14
N LEU A 81 14.29 -16.91 11.90
CA LEU A 81 13.37 -15.85 11.51
C LEU A 81 14.02 -15.00 10.42
N VAL A 82 13.38 -14.99 9.23
CA VAL A 82 13.75 -14.09 8.14
C VAL A 82 12.69 -12.99 8.04
N LEU A 83 13.13 -11.75 8.20
CA LEU A 83 12.31 -10.56 8.00
C LEU A 83 12.53 -10.04 6.58
N GLY A 84 11.43 -9.75 5.87
CA GLY A 84 11.49 -9.12 4.54
C GLY A 84 12.00 -10.02 3.41
N ALA A 85 11.60 -11.29 3.37
CA ALA A 85 11.94 -12.21 2.27
C ALA A 85 11.20 -11.89 0.95
N HIS A 86 10.08 -11.14 1.04
CA HIS A 86 9.23 -10.82 -0.10
C HIS A 86 8.95 -9.32 -0.20
N GLY A 87 8.97 -8.81 -1.44
CA GLY A 87 8.69 -7.41 -1.75
C GLY A 87 9.93 -6.51 -1.70
N PRO A 88 9.74 -5.19 -1.75
CA PRO A 88 10.83 -4.22 -1.61
C PRO A 88 11.58 -4.39 -0.29
N LYS A 89 12.91 -4.28 -0.33
CA LYS A 89 13.73 -4.31 0.88
C LYS A 89 13.50 -3.06 1.74
N GLU A 90 13.26 -1.93 1.08
CA GLU A 90 13.02 -0.64 1.71
C GLU A 90 11.74 -0.01 1.15
N LEU A 91 10.88 0.48 2.03
CA LEU A 91 9.63 1.15 1.69
C LEU A 91 9.59 2.51 2.40
N PHE A 92 9.40 3.58 1.63
CA PHE A 92 9.30 4.95 2.13
C PHE A 92 7.92 5.50 1.81
N VAL A 93 7.27 6.13 2.79
CA VAL A 93 6.02 6.85 2.59
C VAL A 93 6.28 8.32 2.84
N PHE A 94 6.06 9.15 1.82
CA PHE A 94 6.03 10.60 1.95
C PHE A 94 4.58 11.02 2.08
N LEU A 95 4.22 11.51 3.26
CA LEU A 95 2.90 12.02 3.57
C LEU A 95 2.85 13.51 3.22
N LEU A 96 2.01 13.86 2.26
CA LEU A 96 1.78 15.22 1.81
C LEU A 96 0.49 15.72 2.46
N ASP A 97 0.58 16.88 3.13
CA ASP A 97 -0.59 17.51 3.72
C ASP A 97 -1.42 18.21 2.63
N ASP A 98 -2.68 17.83 2.55
CA ASP A 98 -3.67 18.35 1.60
C ASP A 98 -5.00 18.71 2.29
N LEU A 99 -5.06 18.57 3.61
CA LEU A 99 -6.19 19.03 4.40
C LEU A 99 -6.08 20.56 4.52
N GLN A 100 -7.03 21.28 3.92
CA GLN A 100 -7.17 22.70 4.22
C GLN A 100 -7.64 22.85 5.67
N ALA A 101 -6.88 23.62 6.45
CA ALA A 101 -7.23 24.00 7.81
C ALA A 101 -8.51 24.84 7.87
#